data_AF-A0A1G9XXC3-F1
#
_entry.id   AF-A0A1G9XXC3-F1
#
_cell.length_a   1.000
_cell.length_b   1.000
_cell.length_c   1.000
_cell.angle_alpha   90.00
_cell.angle_beta   90.00
_cell.angle_gamma   90.00
#
_symmetry.space_group_name_H-M   'P 1'
#
loop_
_entity.id
_entity.type
_entity.pdbx_description
1 polymer ?
#
loop_
_entity_poly.entity_id
_entity_poly.type
_entity_poly.pdbx_seq_one_letter_code
_entity_poly.pdbx_strand_id
1 'polypeptide(L)'
;MTGQSYAVPVPKGYRVGSWEVREPLASGAFATVYAARLAEEQGPGQHPTLPRRAALKFLPTGTRTPRQLRHLRELAEREVELLKRLKAPRLIRMYDTLTVDDPEHPELDGATVLVLELAEGSLDAALEHDPKPESGPALLAQICEGLHQLHHAGWVHGDLKPANVLLLGDGSVRLADFNMAAELQGTHAYAPAFATPDYTPPELLWPEVDERGTRIRPSADVWAFGVLAHVTLTGSFPLPGGSTEARTDAAMRYARGTEELRLSPELPAAWQEIVRDCLAPTHAERLTRIPDTGALLRRVEEAAGASRSARLPRLRPRRWRRAVLVAAVTALALGATATASTYALRDEERPTASAPPSCEKPAVYKDAKYGRGYTANWNSTWDFTVKQGEAGSQVREVQCLLRYLHGISEVGEVDGIFGPLTHKAVVRFQERVGLEADGVVETRTWSALRKAGEV
;
A
#
# COMPACT_ATOMS: atom_id res chain seq x y z
N MET A 1 -16.28 -3.81 7.05
CA MET A 1 -15.89 -2.42 6.71
C MET A 1 -17.15 -1.62 6.46
N THR A 2 -17.38 -0.54 7.20
CA THR A 2 -18.48 0.40 6.94
C THR A 2 -18.07 1.32 5.79
N GLY A 3 -18.72 1.17 4.63
CA GLY A 3 -18.44 1.90 3.39
C GLY A 3 -18.91 3.35 3.40
N GLN A 4 -18.45 4.17 4.34
CA GLN A 4 -18.67 5.61 4.27
C GLN A 4 -17.57 6.25 3.44
N SER A 5 -17.97 6.85 2.31
CA SER A 5 -17.11 7.69 1.49
C SER A 5 -16.65 8.89 2.31
N TYR A 6 -15.34 9.11 2.37
CA TYR A 6 -14.75 10.28 3.03
C TYR A 6 -14.70 11.49 2.10
N ALA A 7 -15.17 11.38 0.86
CA ALA A 7 -15.19 12.46 -0.11
C ALA A 7 -16.13 13.60 0.34
N VAL A 8 -15.66 14.84 0.28
CA VAL A 8 -16.47 16.04 0.59
C VAL A 8 -16.90 16.70 -0.72
N PRO A 9 -18.19 16.96 -0.94
CA PRO A 9 -18.66 17.64 -2.13
C PRO A 9 -18.28 19.12 -2.08
N VAL A 10 -17.59 19.61 -3.11
CA VAL A 10 -17.24 21.02 -3.29
C VAL A 10 -18.20 21.67 -4.30
N PRO A 11 -18.84 22.80 -3.96
CA PRO A 11 -19.74 23.50 -4.88
C PRO A 11 -19.03 24.01 -6.15
N LYS A 12 -19.72 23.95 -7.30
CA LYS A 12 -19.24 24.62 -8.52
C LYS A 12 -19.19 26.14 -8.29
N GLY A 13 -18.08 26.77 -8.67
CA GLY A 13 -17.82 28.18 -8.42
C GLY A 13 -17.11 28.47 -7.10
N TYR A 14 -16.93 27.46 -6.23
CA TYR A 14 -16.11 27.58 -5.03
C TYR A 14 -14.70 28.05 -5.38
N ARG A 15 -14.13 28.95 -4.57
CA ARG A 15 -12.79 29.51 -4.81
C ARG A 15 -11.81 29.03 -3.77
N VAL A 16 -10.66 28.55 -4.22
CA VAL A 16 -9.53 28.17 -3.36
C VAL A 16 -8.24 28.71 -3.97
N GLY A 17 -7.58 29.63 -3.25
CA GLY A 17 -6.49 30.42 -3.82
C GLY A 17 -6.91 31.14 -5.11
N SER A 18 -6.11 31.01 -6.18
CA SER A 18 -6.41 31.58 -7.49
C SER A 18 -7.34 30.72 -8.37
N TRP A 19 -7.90 29.62 -7.85
CA TRP A 19 -8.66 28.66 -8.64
C TRP A 19 -10.16 28.72 -8.34
N GLU A 20 -10.97 28.60 -9.38
CA GLU A 20 -12.41 28.43 -9.31
C GLU A 20 -12.78 27.00 -9.69
N VAL A 21 -13.47 26.30 -8.79
CA VAL A 21 -13.93 24.92 -8.94
C VAL A 21 -15.01 24.81 -10.01
N ARG A 22 -14.92 23.78 -10.85
CA ARG A 22 -15.83 23.50 -11.96
C ARG A 22 -16.53 22.15 -11.75
N GLU A 23 -16.79 21.40 -12.82
CA GLU A 23 -17.42 20.09 -12.78
C GLU A 23 -16.60 19.06 -11.97
N PRO A 24 -17.28 18.13 -11.26
CA PRO A 24 -16.60 16.98 -10.67
C PRO A 24 -16.02 16.08 -11.77
N LEU A 25 -14.81 15.57 -11.54
CA LEU A 25 -14.12 14.63 -12.42
C LEU A 25 -14.14 13.22 -11.84
N ALA A 26 -13.87 13.10 -10.53
CA ALA A 26 -13.83 11.80 -9.86
C ALA A 26 -14.17 11.95 -8.38
N SER A 27 -14.70 10.86 -7.79
CA SER A 27 -14.93 10.75 -6.35
C SER A 27 -14.37 9.42 -5.87
N GLY A 28 -13.47 9.48 -4.89
CA GLY A 28 -12.83 8.31 -4.30
C GLY A 28 -13.15 8.18 -2.83
N ALA A 29 -12.66 7.09 -2.22
CA ALA A 29 -12.86 6.84 -0.80
C ALA A 29 -12.27 7.95 0.07
N PHE A 30 -11.20 8.63 -0.36
CA PHE A 30 -10.43 9.57 0.47
C PHE A 30 -10.32 10.99 -0.10
N ALA A 31 -10.78 11.21 -1.34
CA ALA A 31 -10.64 12.50 -2.02
C ALA A 31 -11.74 12.69 -3.09
N THR A 32 -12.05 13.95 -3.37
CA THR A 32 -12.84 14.35 -4.54
C THR A 32 -11.97 15.14 -5.50
N VAL A 33 -12.16 14.95 -6.80
CA VAL A 33 -11.39 15.64 -7.85
C VAL A 33 -12.35 16.46 -8.70
N TYR A 34 -12.01 17.72 -8.93
CA TYR A 34 -12.79 18.65 -9.74
C TYR A 34 -11.93 19.26 -10.84
N ALA A 35 -12.54 19.57 -11.97
CA ALA A 35 -11.95 20.50 -12.91
C ALA A 35 -11.88 21.89 -12.27
N ALA A 36 -10.91 22.69 -12.67
CA ALA A 36 -10.78 24.05 -12.20
C ALA A 36 -10.27 24.98 -13.30
N ARG A 37 -10.59 26.26 -13.13
CA ARG A 37 -10.12 27.35 -13.99
C ARG A 37 -9.43 28.39 -13.12
N LEU A 38 -8.35 28.97 -13.63
CA LEU A 38 -7.71 30.11 -12.98
C LEU A 38 -8.66 31.32 -12.99
N ALA A 39 -8.91 31.92 -11.82
CA ALA A 39 -9.89 32.98 -11.62
C ALA A 39 -9.40 34.37 -12.04
N GLU A 40 -8.08 34.61 -12.06
CA GLU A 40 -7.44 35.87 -12.45
C GLU A 40 -6.25 35.61 -13.39
N GLU A 41 -6.08 36.43 -14.43
CA GLU A 41 -4.84 36.44 -15.23
C GLU A 41 -3.73 37.02 -14.34
N GLN A 42 -2.80 36.18 -13.90
CA GLN A 42 -1.63 36.64 -13.16
C GLN A 42 -0.89 37.69 -14.01
N GLY A 43 -0.73 38.89 -13.45
CA GLY A 43 0.10 39.94 -14.06
C GLY A 43 1.54 39.43 -14.29
N PRO A 44 2.27 40.01 -15.25
CA PRO A 44 3.59 39.53 -15.64
C PRO A 44 4.57 39.76 -14.48
N GLY A 45 4.84 38.75 -13.64
CA GLY A 45 5.86 38.95 -12.60
C GLY A 45 6.10 37.90 -11.52
N GLN A 46 5.21 36.94 -11.25
CA GLN A 46 5.47 36.01 -10.14
C GLN A 46 4.95 34.60 -10.41
N HIS A 47 5.87 33.63 -10.32
CA HIS A 47 5.71 32.18 -10.48
C HIS A 47 5.68 31.63 -11.92
N PRO A 48 6.17 30.39 -12.15
CA PRO A 48 6.05 29.74 -13.45
C PRO A 48 4.58 29.73 -13.89
N THR A 49 4.33 30.12 -15.13
CA THR A 49 2.99 30.30 -15.71
C THR A 49 2.10 29.09 -15.41
N LEU A 50 1.17 29.24 -14.45
CA LEU A 50 0.15 28.23 -14.17
C LEU A 50 -0.76 28.07 -15.40
N PRO A 51 -1.22 26.85 -15.71
CA PRO A 51 -2.13 26.65 -16.82
C PRO A 51 -3.49 27.30 -16.54
N ARG A 52 -4.24 27.65 -17.60
CA ARG A 52 -5.60 28.20 -17.46
C ARG A 52 -6.60 27.20 -16.85
N ARG A 53 -6.33 25.89 -16.99
CA ARG A 53 -7.15 24.78 -16.49
C ARG A 53 -6.28 23.81 -15.69
N ALA A 54 -6.85 23.24 -14.63
CA ALA A 54 -6.22 22.24 -13.78
C ALA A 54 -7.26 21.26 -13.23
N ALA A 55 -6.79 20.19 -12.59
CA ALA A 55 -7.60 19.36 -11.70
C ALA A 55 -7.27 19.69 -10.24
N LEU A 56 -8.28 19.83 -9.39
CA LEU A 56 -8.15 20.05 -7.95
C LEU A 56 -8.57 18.79 -7.21
N LYS A 57 -7.63 18.13 -6.53
CA LYS A 57 -7.91 16.98 -5.67
C LYS A 57 -8.02 17.47 -4.23
N PHE A 58 -9.24 17.46 -3.70
CA PHE A 58 -9.56 17.83 -2.32
C PHE A 58 -9.41 16.63 -1.41
N LEU A 59 -8.52 16.76 -0.44
CA LEU A 59 -8.29 15.79 0.63
C LEU A 59 -8.83 16.40 1.93
N PRO A 60 -9.85 15.80 2.56
CA PRO A 60 -10.46 16.29 3.80
C PRO A 60 -9.55 15.97 4.99
N THR A 61 -8.42 16.66 5.03
CA THR A 61 -7.42 16.64 6.10
C THR A 61 -7.79 17.57 7.26
N GLY A 62 -8.98 18.18 7.20
CA GLY A 62 -9.61 19.03 8.21
C GLY A 62 -10.85 18.40 8.85
N THR A 63 -11.29 18.99 9.97
CA THR A 63 -12.57 18.75 10.70
C THR A 63 -13.18 17.34 10.67
N ARG A 64 -12.41 16.34 11.12
CA ARG A 64 -12.88 14.98 11.46
C ARG A 64 -12.32 14.51 12.80
N THR A 65 -12.66 13.28 13.22
CA THR A 65 -12.10 12.70 14.45
C THR A 65 -10.55 12.71 14.40
N PRO A 66 -9.85 13.00 15.51
CA PRO A 66 -8.39 13.16 15.52
C PRO A 66 -7.60 11.98 14.92
N ARG A 67 -8.12 10.75 15.03
CA ARG A 67 -7.48 9.54 14.49
C ARG A 67 -7.61 9.43 12.98
N GLN A 68 -8.77 9.76 12.41
CA GLN A 68 -9.00 9.75 10.96
C GLN A 68 -8.21 10.85 10.25
N LEU A 69 -8.07 12.01 10.90
CA LEU A 69 -7.30 13.14 10.38
C LEU A 69 -5.82 12.83 10.19
N ARG A 70 -5.19 12.15 11.16
CA ARG A 70 -3.77 11.77 11.04
C ARG A 70 -3.52 10.88 9.83
N HIS A 71 -4.37 9.87 9.67
CA HIS A 71 -4.23 8.94 8.56
C HIS A 71 -4.40 9.60 7.18
N LEU A 72 -5.43 10.45 7.01
CA LEU A 72 -5.63 11.19 5.75
C LEU A 72 -4.50 12.17 5.45
N ARG A 73 -3.92 12.81 6.49
CA ARG A 73 -2.75 13.68 6.36
C ARG A 73 -1.52 12.89 5.92
N GLU A 74 -1.27 11.73 6.50
CA GLU A 74 -0.14 10.87 6.09
C GLU A 74 -0.25 10.43 4.62
N LEU A 75 -1.46 10.13 4.13
CA LEU A 75 -1.69 9.82 2.71
C LEU A 75 -1.39 11.04 1.82
N ALA A 76 -1.93 12.20 2.18
CA ALA A 76 -1.71 13.45 1.45
C ALA A 76 -0.22 13.85 1.41
N GLU A 77 0.47 13.76 2.55
CA GLU A 77 1.89 14.09 2.68
C GLU A 77 2.76 13.21 1.78
N ARG A 78 2.46 11.90 1.68
CA ARG A 78 3.17 10.98 0.78
C ARG A 78 2.99 11.36 -0.68
N GLU A 79 1.76 11.63 -1.11
CA GLU A 79 1.47 12.03 -2.49
C GLU A 79 2.17 13.36 -2.83
N VAL A 80 2.10 14.35 -1.94
CA VAL A 80 2.80 15.63 -2.07
C VAL A 80 4.32 15.43 -2.14
N GLU A 81 4.89 14.60 -1.27
CA GLU A 81 6.34 14.33 -1.22
C GLU A 81 6.84 13.73 -2.53
N LEU A 82 6.15 12.70 -3.04
CA LEU A 82 6.50 12.06 -4.30
C LEU A 82 6.39 13.05 -5.47
N LEU A 83 5.26 13.75 -5.61
CA LEU A 83 5.00 14.66 -6.72
C LEU A 83 5.91 15.90 -6.71
N LYS A 84 6.37 16.35 -5.55
CA LYS A 84 7.40 17.40 -5.44
C LYS A 84 8.78 16.92 -5.89
N ARG A 85 9.13 15.67 -5.55
CA ARG A 85 10.45 15.09 -5.84
C ARG A 85 10.59 14.63 -7.29
N LEU A 86 9.54 14.04 -7.85
CA LEU A 86 9.58 13.37 -9.15
C LEU A 86 8.83 14.16 -10.21
N LYS A 87 9.59 14.81 -11.09
CA LYS A 87 9.07 15.44 -12.30
C LYS A 87 9.50 14.60 -13.48
N ALA A 88 8.62 13.71 -13.94
CA ALA A 88 8.89 12.78 -15.02
C ALA A 88 7.72 12.76 -16.00
N PRO A 89 7.96 12.51 -17.30
CA PRO A 89 6.95 12.70 -18.34
C PRO A 89 5.76 11.72 -18.25
N ARG A 90 5.84 10.65 -17.44
CA ARG A 90 4.75 9.68 -17.27
C ARG A 90 4.10 9.72 -15.90
N LEU A 91 4.40 10.71 -15.05
CA LEU A 91 3.73 10.91 -13.76
C LEU A 91 2.92 12.20 -13.82
N ILE A 92 1.70 12.20 -13.28
CA ILE A 92 0.83 13.38 -13.31
C ILE A 92 1.55 14.57 -12.68
N ARG A 93 1.54 15.71 -13.36
CA ARG A 93 2.24 16.88 -12.85
C ARG A 93 1.44 17.55 -11.74
N MET A 94 2.09 17.84 -10.61
CA MET A 94 1.56 18.73 -9.59
C MET A 94 2.12 20.15 -9.80
N TYR A 95 1.22 21.12 -9.85
CA TYR A 95 1.54 22.53 -9.97
C TYR A 95 1.73 23.19 -8.61
N ASP A 96 0.83 22.89 -7.66
CA ASP A 96 0.80 23.55 -6.37
C ASP A 96 0.08 22.71 -5.29
N THR A 97 0.19 23.12 -4.03
CA THR A 97 -0.56 22.57 -2.91
C THR A 97 -1.16 23.72 -2.11
N LEU A 98 -2.48 23.69 -1.90
CA LEU A 98 -3.22 24.70 -1.15
C LEU A 98 -3.82 24.10 0.12
N THR A 99 -4.13 24.94 1.08
CA THR A 99 -4.93 24.60 2.25
C THR A 99 -6.17 25.48 2.23
N VAL A 100 -7.34 24.87 2.40
CA VAL A 100 -8.60 25.61 2.54
C VAL A 100 -8.64 26.26 3.91
N ASP A 101 -8.94 27.55 3.95
CA ASP A 101 -9.23 28.34 5.15
C ASP A 101 -10.62 28.93 4.93
N ASP A 102 -11.63 28.23 5.45
CA ASP A 102 -13.04 28.57 5.25
C ASP A 102 -13.88 28.14 6.46
N PRO A 103 -13.83 28.91 7.56
CA PRO A 103 -14.58 28.61 8.77
C PRO A 103 -16.10 28.56 8.57
N GLU A 104 -16.63 29.14 7.48
CA GLU A 104 -18.06 29.12 7.14
C GLU A 104 -18.49 27.78 6.52
N HIS A 105 -17.53 27.00 5.99
CA HIS A 105 -17.73 25.64 5.50
C HIS A 105 -16.84 24.66 6.28
N PRO A 106 -17.20 24.32 7.54
CA PRO A 106 -16.36 23.53 8.43
C PRO A 106 -15.87 22.21 7.82
N GLU A 107 -16.68 21.55 7.00
CA GLU A 107 -16.33 20.29 6.31
C GLU A 107 -15.21 20.40 5.26
N LEU A 108 -14.96 21.61 4.75
CA LEU A 108 -13.88 21.92 3.82
C LEU A 108 -12.69 22.60 4.52
N ASP A 109 -12.93 23.27 5.65
CA ASP A 109 -11.91 23.97 6.40
C ASP A 109 -10.72 23.07 6.78
N GLY A 110 -9.50 23.50 6.47
CA GLY A 110 -8.27 22.73 6.66
C GLY A 110 -8.06 21.56 5.69
N ALA A 111 -8.88 21.44 4.64
CA ALA A 111 -8.64 20.48 3.57
C ALA A 111 -7.36 20.83 2.77
N THR A 112 -6.59 19.80 2.42
CA THR A 112 -5.43 19.92 1.55
C THR A 112 -5.90 19.77 0.11
N VAL A 113 -5.53 20.70 -0.77
CA VAL A 113 -5.90 20.68 -2.18
C VAL A 113 -4.64 20.56 -3.03
N LEU A 114 -4.54 19.48 -3.79
CA LEU A 114 -3.48 19.33 -4.79
C LEU A 114 -3.96 19.96 -6.11
N VAL A 115 -3.15 20.86 -6.66
CA VAL A 115 -3.37 21.43 -8.00
C VAL A 115 -2.59 20.59 -9.00
N LEU A 116 -3.31 19.85 -9.84
CA LEU A 116 -2.77 18.82 -10.74
C LEU A 116 -3.00 19.18 -12.21
N GLU A 117 -2.20 18.58 -13.08
CA GLU A 117 -2.44 18.50 -14.52
C GLU A 117 -3.82 17.90 -14.79
N LEU A 118 -4.55 18.53 -15.70
CA LEU A 118 -5.88 18.10 -16.10
C LEU A 118 -5.76 17.04 -17.20
N ALA A 119 -6.33 15.85 -16.95
CA ALA A 119 -6.48 14.80 -17.93
C ALA A 119 -7.86 14.86 -18.62
N GLU A 120 -7.98 14.28 -19.81
CA GLU A 120 -9.27 14.14 -20.50
C GLU A 120 -10.12 13.02 -19.89
N GLY A 121 -9.46 11.99 -19.35
CA GLY A 121 -10.12 10.88 -18.67
C GLY A 121 -9.12 9.87 -18.13
N SER A 122 -9.63 8.79 -17.55
CA SER A 122 -8.88 7.65 -17.06
C SER A 122 -8.99 6.46 -18.01
N LEU A 123 -8.06 5.52 -17.90
CA LEU A 123 -8.08 4.28 -18.68
C LEU A 123 -9.28 3.40 -18.32
N ASP A 124 -9.79 3.44 -17.07
CA ASP A 124 -11.00 2.68 -16.72
C ASP A 124 -12.21 3.14 -17.53
N ALA A 125 -12.46 4.45 -17.58
CA ALA A 125 -13.53 5.05 -18.35
C ALA A 125 -13.35 4.73 -19.84
N ALA A 126 -12.12 4.82 -20.36
CA ALA A 126 -11.85 4.46 -21.75
C ALA A 126 -12.14 2.98 -22.06
N LEU A 127 -11.93 2.07 -21.10
CA LEU A 127 -12.19 0.63 -21.27
C LEU A 127 -13.68 0.26 -21.15
N GLU A 128 -14.51 1.13 -20.56
CA GLU A 128 -15.96 0.98 -20.52
C GLU A 128 -16.65 1.37 -21.84
N HIS A 129 -15.99 2.14 -22.70
CA HIS A 129 -16.52 2.56 -24.00
C HIS A 129 -16.22 1.53 -25.10
N ASP A 130 -17.16 1.38 -26.04
CA ASP A 130 -17.01 0.56 -27.25
C ASP A 130 -17.08 1.48 -28.49
N PRO A 131 -16.08 1.46 -29.39
CA PRO A 131 -14.88 0.62 -29.40
C PRO A 131 -13.85 1.01 -28.33
N LYS A 132 -13.14 0.00 -27.82
CA LYS A 132 -11.97 0.19 -26.94
C LYS A 132 -10.86 0.98 -27.67
N PRO A 133 -9.95 1.65 -26.94
CA PRO A 133 -8.87 2.41 -27.56
C PRO A 133 -8.02 1.55 -28.51
N GLU A 134 -7.91 1.97 -29.78
CA GLU A 134 -7.14 1.25 -30.81
C GLU A 134 -5.64 1.09 -30.47
N SER A 135 -5.13 1.94 -29.58
CA SER A 135 -3.71 2.03 -29.22
C SER A 135 -3.32 1.29 -27.93
N GLY A 136 -4.06 0.25 -27.51
CA GLY A 136 -3.80 -0.50 -26.27
C GLY A 136 -2.33 -0.86 -26.00
N PRO A 137 -1.61 -1.51 -26.94
CA PRO A 137 -0.19 -1.82 -26.79
C PRO A 137 0.69 -0.59 -26.55
N ALA A 138 0.43 0.52 -27.27
CA ALA A 138 1.20 1.75 -27.11
C ALA A 138 0.94 2.43 -25.75
N LEU A 139 -0.29 2.37 -25.25
CA LEU A 139 -0.63 2.85 -23.89
C LEU A 139 0.13 2.02 -22.84
N LEU A 140 0.15 0.69 -22.98
CA LEU A 140 0.87 -0.20 -22.07
C LEU A 140 2.38 0.07 -22.03
N ALA A 141 2.98 0.42 -23.17
CA ALA A 141 4.38 0.86 -23.21
C ALA A 141 4.60 2.14 -22.38
N GLN A 142 3.73 3.15 -22.51
CA GLN A 142 3.83 4.38 -21.73
C GLN A 142 3.58 4.16 -20.22
N ILE A 143 2.65 3.27 -19.86
CA ILE A 143 2.38 2.87 -18.46
C ILE A 143 3.62 2.20 -17.87
N CYS A 144 4.20 1.25 -18.60
CA CYS A 144 5.41 0.55 -18.17
C CYS A 144 6.60 1.53 -18.04
N GLU A 145 6.70 2.51 -18.95
CA GLU A 145 7.70 3.58 -18.87
C GLU A 145 7.54 4.39 -17.58
N GLY A 146 6.30 4.73 -17.20
CA GLY A 146 6.01 5.40 -15.93
C GLY A 146 6.37 4.59 -14.69
N LEU A 147 6.08 3.28 -14.68
CA LEU A 147 6.51 2.39 -13.60
C LEU A 147 8.04 2.31 -13.52
N HIS A 148 8.71 2.22 -14.67
CA HIS A 148 10.17 2.22 -14.72
C HIS A 148 10.75 3.53 -14.15
N GLN A 149 10.17 4.68 -14.53
CA GLN A 149 10.55 6.00 -13.98
C GLN A 149 10.40 6.04 -12.45
N LEU A 150 9.27 5.55 -11.94
CA LEU A 150 8.97 5.54 -10.51
C LEU A 150 9.92 4.62 -9.73
N HIS A 151 10.12 3.39 -10.21
CA HIS A 151 11.00 2.41 -9.57
C HIS A 151 12.46 2.81 -9.63
N HIS A 152 12.91 3.40 -10.74
CA HIS A 152 14.27 3.93 -10.88
C HIS A 152 14.52 5.10 -9.93
N ALA A 153 13.47 5.85 -9.58
CA ALA A 153 13.53 6.89 -8.56
C ALA A 153 13.45 6.34 -7.11
N GLY A 154 13.32 5.03 -6.93
CA GLY A 154 13.28 4.39 -5.62
C GLY A 154 11.89 4.34 -4.99
N TRP A 155 10.81 4.38 -5.77
CA TRP A 155 9.44 4.35 -5.26
C TRP A 155 8.67 3.16 -5.82
N VAL A 156 7.72 2.64 -5.05
CA VAL A 156 6.71 1.68 -5.50
C VAL A 156 5.38 2.41 -5.61
N HIS A 157 4.59 2.15 -6.65
CA HIS A 157 3.27 2.78 -6.84
C HIS A 157 2.25 2.22 -5.83
N GLY A 158 2.15 0.90 -5.75
CA GLY A 158 1.38 0.16 -4.75
C GLY A 158 -0.11 0.00 -5.04
N ASP A 159 -0.70 0.87 -5.85
CA ASP A 159 -2.11 0.77 -6.29
C ASP A 159 -2.27 1.04 -7.80
N LEU A 160 -1.51 0.34 -8.65
CA LEU A 160 -1.66 0.48 -10.09
C LEU A 160 -2.95 -0.19 -10.58
N LYS A 161 -3.82 0.57 -11.22
CA LYS A 161 -5.10 0.11 -11.82
C LYS A 161 -5.54 1.08 -12.91
N PRO A 162 -6.47 0.71 -13.82
CA PRO A 162 -6.93 1.58 -14.90
C PRO A 162 -7.43 2.96 -14.45
N ALA A 163 -8.11 3.05 -13.29
CA ALA A 163 -8.55 4.33 -12.72
C ALA A 163 -7.40 5.30 -12.38
N ASN A 164 -6.20 4.76 -12.10
CA ASN A 164 -5.00 5.51 -11.75
C ASN A 164 -4.08 5.76 -12.96
N VAL A 165 -4.54 5.42 -14.16
CA VAL A 165 -3.87 5.70 -15.43
C VAL A 165 -4.67 6.77 -16.17
N LEU A 166 -4.13 7.97 -16.24
CA LEU A 166 -4.78 9.13 -16.86
C LEU A 166 -4.34 9.30 -18.32
N LEU A 167 -5.30 9.64 -19.18
CA LEU A 167 -5.13 9.92 -20.59
C LEU A 167 -5.20 11.42 -20.83
N LEU A 168 -4.16 11.99 -21.44
CA LEU A 168 -4.11 13.39 -21.80
C LEU A 168 -4.62 13.63 -23.22
N GLY A 169 -4.98 14.88 -23.54
CA GLY A 169 -5.51 15.25 -24.86
C GLY A 169 -4.52 15.08 -26.02
N ASP A 170 -3.23 14.91 -25.73
CA ASP A 170 -2.20 14.57 -26.73
C ASP A 170 -2.03 13.05 -26.95
N GLY A 171 -2.86 12.23 -26.30
CA GLY A 171 -2.78 10.77 -26.34
C GLY A 171 -1.69 10.18 -25.43
N SER A 172 -1.02 11.00 -24.62
CA SER A 172 -0.02 10.51 -23.67
C SER A 172 -0.63 10.07 -22.35
N VAL A 173 0.08 9.18 -21.65
CA VAL A 173 -0.33 8.62 -20.36
C VAL A 173 0.38 9.33 -19.20
N ARG A 174 -0.36 9.49 -18.08
CA ARG A 174 0.18 9.85 -16.76
C ARG A 174 -0.29 8.85 -15.71
N LEU A 175 0.65 8.29 -14.94
CA LEU A 175 0.32 7.60 -13.69
C LEU A 175 -0.08 8.64 -12.64
N ALA A 176 -1.13 8.32 -11.88
CA ALA A 176 -1.69 9.20 -10.86
C ALA A 176 -2.08 8.42 -9.60
N ASP A 177 -2.52 9.17 -8.58
CA ASP A 177 -2.94 8.67 -7.27
C ASP A 177 -1.85 7.91 -6.51
N PHE A 178 -0.88 8.66 -5.99
CA PHE A 178 0.28 8.14 -5.27
C PHE A 178 0.04 7.98 -3.77
N ASN A 179 -1.22 7.93 -3.33
CA ASN A 179 -1.55 7.80 -1.91
C ASN A 179 -0.97 6.53 -1.27
N MET A 180 -0.87 5.44 -2.05
CA MET A 180 -0.27 4.16 -1.63
C MET A 180 1.23 4.05 -1.96
N ALA A 181 1.81 5.09 -2.58
CA ALA A 181 3.19 5.03 -2.99
C ALA A 181 4.12 5.06 -1.78
N ALA A 182 5.23 4.33 -1.88
CA ALA A 182 6.16 4.17 -0.78
C ALA A 182 7.61 4.16 -1.26
N GLU A 183 8.48 4.90 -0.55
CA GLU A 183 9.91 4.97 -0.83
C GLU A 183 10.59 3.64 -0.41
N LEU A 184 11.43 3.11 -1.30
CA LEU A 184 12.17 1.87 -1.09
C LEU A 184 13.23 2.03 0.00
N GLN A 185 13.15 1.15 1.00
CA GLN A 185 14.14 0.92 2.01
C GLN A 185 14.87 -0.39 1.72
N GLY A 186 15.85 -0.33 0.82
CA GLY A 186 16.53 -1.53 0.31
C GLY A 186 15.73 -2.18 -0.82
N THR A 187 15.16 -3.36 -0.57
CA THR A 187 14.42 -4.16 -1.57
C THR A 187 12.89 -4.06 -1.43
N HIS A 188 12.40 -3.34 -0.41
CA HIS A 188 10.99 -3.26 -0.05
C HIS A 188 10.65 -1.84 0.42
N ALA A 189 9.37 -1.52 0.45
CA ALA A 189 8.83 -0.32 1.08
C ALA A 189 7.69 -0.70 2.04
N TYR A 190 7.16 0.30 2.74
CA TYR A 190 6.05 0.15 3.66
C TYR A 190 4.91 1.07 3.25
N ALA A 191 3.77 0.49 2.92
CA ALA A 191 2.58 1.20 2.49
C ALA A 191 1.42 0.96 3.48
N PRO A 192 0.43 1.86 3.53
CA PRO A 192 -0.83 1.60 4.22
C PRO A 192 -1.48 0.28 3.78
N ALA A 193 -2.23 -0.35 4.69
CA ALA A 193 -2.99 -1.56 4.40
C ALA A 193 -4.31 -1.26 3.66
N PHE A 194 -4.20 -0.70 2.45
CA PHE A 194 -5.31 -0.68 1.49
C PHE A 194 -4.91 -1.43 0.23
N ALA A 195 -5.90 -2.01 -0.43
CA ALA A 195 -5.71 -2.77 -1.64
C ALA A 195 -6.93 -2.57 -2.54
N THR A 196 -6.69 -2.52 -3.85
CA THR A 196 -7.71 -2.76 -4.86
C THR A 196 -7.60 -4.23 -5.25
N PRO A 197 -8.46 -5.15 -4.73
CA PRO A 197 -8.18 -6.58 -4.75
C PRO A 197 -7.94 -7.15 -6.16
N ASP A 198 -8.69 -6.66 -7.16
CA ASP A 198 -8.59 -7.11 -8.55
C ASP A 198 -7.20 -6.94 -9.18
N TYR A 199 -6.40 -5.98 -8.71
CA TYR A 199 -5.07 -5.68 -9.22
C TYR A 199 -3.96 -6.00 -8.20
N THR A 200 -4.34 -6.46 -7.00
CA THR A 200 -3.41 -6.72 -5.90
C THR A 200 -2.85 -8.14 -6.00
N PRO A 201 -1.52 -8.33 -5.88
CA PRO A 201 -0.94 -9.67 -5.90
C PRO A 201 -1.37 -10.49 -4.67
N PRO A 202 -1.43 -11.83 -4.78
CA PRO A 202 -2.03 -12.68 -3.76
C PRO A 202 -1.37 -12.56 -2.38
N GLU A 203 -0.04 -12.34 -2.34
CA GLU A 203 0.68 -12.15 -1.08
C GLU A 203 0.35 -10.82 -0.35
N LEU A 204 -0.37 -9.90 -0.99
CA LEU A 204 -0.82 -8.62 -0.42
C LEU A 204 -2.34 -8.57 -0.18
N LEU A 205 -3.09 -9.61 -0.51
CA LEU A 205 -4.53 -9.68 -0.22
C LEU A 205 -4.81 -9.89 1.28
N TRP A 206 -3.93 -10.63 1.96
CA TRP A 206 -3.92 -10.80 3.41
C TRP A 206 -2.50 -10.63 3.97
N PRO A 207 -1.95 -9.41 3.93
CA PRO A 207 -0.58 -9.18 4.36
C PRO A 207 -0.48 -9.19 5.88
N GLU A 208 0.68 -9.63 6.38
CA GLU A 208 1.09 -9.27 7.74
C GLU A 208 1.35 -7.76 7.78
N VAL A 209 0.68 -7.06 8.68
CA VAL A 209 0.84 -5.62 8.91
C VAL A 209 1.71 -5.44 10.14
N ASP A 210 2.87 -4.81 9.98
CA ASP A 210 3.74 -4.45 11.12
C ASP A 210 3.47 -3.00 11.57
N GLU A 211 4.19 -2.55 12.62
CA GLU A 211 4.08 -1.17 13.12
C GLU A 211 4.41 -0.10 12.06
N ARG A 212 5.07 -0.47 10.95
CA ARG A 212 5.44 0.41 9.84
C ARG A 212 4.46 0.32 8.66
N GLY A 213 3.61 -0.71 8.61
CA GLY A 213 2.57 -0.93 7.61
C GLY A 213 2.71 -2.26 6.86
N THR A 214 2.15 -2.31 5.67
CA THR A 214 2.23 -3.47 4.77
C THR A 214 3.53 -3.42 3.98
N ARG A 215 4.31 -4.50 4.03
CA ARG A 215 5.54 -4.64 3.24
C ARG A 215 5.20 -4.80 1.75
N ILE A 216 5.58 -3.81 0.94
CA ILE A 216 5.36 -3.79 -0.50
C ILE A 216 6.68 -3.80 -1.29
N ARG A 217 6.63 -4.26 -2.55
CA ARG A 217 7.80 -4.44 -3.43
C ARG A 217 7.50 -3.95 -4.84
N PRO A 218 8.51 -3.58 -5.64
CA PRO A 218 8.32 -3.23 -7.06
C PRO A 218 7.61 -4.32 -7.88
N SER A 219 7.78 -5.59 -7.52
CA SER A 219 7.08 -6.71 -8.16
C SER A 219 5.56 -6.70 -7.98
N ALA A 220 5.04 -5.96 -6.99
CA ALA A 220 3.59 -5.81 -6.83
C ALA A 220 3.01 -4.98 -7.96
N ASP A 221 3.69 -3.90 -8.36
CA ASP A 221 3.32 -3.11 -9.54
C ASP A 221 3.47 -3.93 -10.83
N VAL A 222 4.45 -4.84 -10.89
CA VAL A 222 4.61 -5.78 -12.03
C VAL A 222 3.41 -6.72 -12.14
N TRP A 223 2.90 -7.26 -11.03
CA TRP A 223 1.66 -8.05 -11.04
C TRP A 223 0.47 -7.22 -11.51
N ALA A 224 0.29 -6.04 -10.91
CA ALA A 224 -0.80 -5.12 -11.26
C ALA A 224 -0.75 -4.74 -12.75
N PHE A 225 0.45 -4.52 -13.31
CA PHE A 225 0.66 -4.30 -14.73
C PHE A 225 0.23 -5.49 -15.57
N GLY A 226 0.52 -6.73 -15.14
CA GLY A 226 0.07 -7.95 -15.84
C GLY A 226 -1.45 -8.06 -15.92
N VAL A 227 -2.15 -7.76 -14.83
CA VAL A 227 -3.63 -7.72 -14.81
C VAL A 227 -4.13 -6.61 -15.74
N LEU A 228 -3.58 -5.40 -15.60
CA LEU A 228 -3.95 -4.23 -16.39
C LEU A 228 -3.74 -4.47 -17.89
N ALA A 229 -2.61 -5.08 -18.29
CA ALA A 229 -2.32 -5.41 -19.68
C ALA A 229 -3.34 -6.39 -20.27
N HIS A 230 -3.69 -7.43 -19.52
CA HIS A 230 -4.71 -8.39 -19.95
C HIS A 230 -6.08 -7.72 -20.15
N VAL A 231 -6.51 -6.92 -19.17
CA VAL A 231 -7.79 -6.19 -19.24
C VAL A 231 -7.78 -5.18 -20.38
N THR A 232 -6.67 -4.46 -20.59
CA THR A 232 -6.57 -3.45 -21.65
C THR A 232 -6.67 -4.09 -23.04
N LEU A 233 -6.04 -5.24 -23.24
CA LEU A 233 -5.98 -5.89 -24.55
C LEU A 233 -7.20 -6.77 -24.86
N THR A 234 -7.93 -7.23 -23.84
CA THR A 234 -9.00 -8.23 -24.01
C THR A 234 -10.35 -7.79 -23.43
N GLY A 235 -10.35 -6.85 -22.48
CA GLY A 235 -11.52 -6.46 -21.67
C GLY A 235 -11.94 -7.50 -20.63
N SER A 236 -11.12 -8.52 -20.38
CA SER A 236 -11.41 -9.56 -19.39
C SER A 236 -10.30 -9.65 -18.36
N PHE A 237 -10.61 -10.15 -17.16
CA PHE A 237 -9.61 -10.41 -16.13
C PHE A 237 -8.88 -11.74 -16.39
N PRO A 238 -7.59 -11.85 -16.02
CA PRO A 238 -6.78 -13.06 -16.24
C PRO A 238 -7.10 -14.19 -15.24
N LEU A 239 -7.98 -13.96 -14.27
CA LEU A 239 -8.42 -14.93 -13.25
C LEU A 239 -9.95 -15.07 -13.30
N PRO A 240 -10.50 -16.26 -13.03
CA PRO A 240 -11.94 -16.48 -13.07
C PRO A 240 -12.69 -15.73 -11.98
N GLY A 241 -13.92 -15.33 -12.29
CA GLY A 241 -14.85 -14.75 -11.33
C GLY A 241 -15.57 -13.51 -11.88
N GLY A 242 -16.91 -13.50 -11.73
CA GLY A 242 -17.73 -12.35 -12.11
C GLY A 242 -17.64 -11.17 -11.14
N SER A 243 -17.32 -11.43 -9.86
CA SER A 243 -17.15 -10.41 -8.83
C SER A 243 -15.69 -10.28 -8.38
N THR A 244 -15.35 -9.17 -7.75
CA THR A 244 -14.03 -8.91 -7.17
C THR A 244 -13.67 -9.95 -6.11
N GLU A 245 -14.63 -10.38 -5.28
CA GLU A 245 -14.42 -11.41 -4.25
C GLU A 245 -14.08 -12.77 -4.88
N ALA A 246 -14.79 -13.15 -5.95
CA ALA A 246 -14.53 -14.40 -6.66
C ALA A 246 -13.15 -14.39 -7.32
N ARG A 247 -12.73 -13.27 -7.91
CA ARG A 247 -11.39 -13.11 -8.49
C ARG A 247 -10.29 -13.09 -7.42
N THR A 248 -10.56 -12.50 -6.27
CA THR A 248 -9.67 -12.50 -5.10
C THR A 248 -9.43 -13.93 -4.59
N ASP A 249 -10.51 -14.72 -4.44
CA ASP A 249 -10.41 -16.14 -4.09
C ASP A 249 -9.64 -16.93 -5.16
N ALA A 250 -9.92 -16.69 -6.44
CA ALA A 250 -9.19 -17.31 -7.54
C ALA A 250 -7.69 -16.97 -7.53
N ALA A 251 -7.31 -15.72 -7.23
CA ALA A 251 -5.91 -15.32 -7.07
C ALA A 251 -5.22 -16.10 -5.93
N MET A 252 -5.93 -16.32 -4.81
CA MET A 252 -5.41 -17.09 -3.68
C MET A 252 -5.25 -18.57 -4.00
N ARG A 253 -6.19 -19.17 -4.75
CA ARG A 253 -6.07 -20.56 -5.24
C ARG A 253 -4.96 -20.70 -6.28
N TYR A 254 -4.83 -19.72 -7.17
CA TYR A 254 -3.74 -19.65 -8.14
C TYR A 254 -2.37 -19.62 -7.44
N ALA A 255 -2.24 -18.82 -6.39
CA ALA A 255 -1.03 -18.76 -5.57
C ALA A 255 -0.67 -20.10 -4.90
N ARG A 256 -1.67 -20.96 -4.64
CA ARG A 256 -1.50 -22.31 -4.07
C ARG A 256 -1.34 -23.39 -5.13
N GLY A 257 -1.38 -23.05 -6.42
CA GLY A 257 -1.29 -23.99 -7.53
C GLY A 257 -2.55 -24.81 -7.77
N THR A 258 -3.71 -24.37 -7.27
CA THR A 258 -5.01 -25.07 -7.42
C THR A 258 -5.97 -24.36 -8.38
N GLU A 259 -5.50 -23.34 -9.09
CA GLU A 259 -6.22 -22.62 -10.14
C GLU A 259 -5.22 -22.24 -11.24
N GLU A 260 -5.70 -22.04 -12.47
CA GLU A 260 -4.89 -21.60 -13.60
C GLU A 260 -5.31 -20.20 -14.07
N LEU A 261 -4.37 -19.49 -14.71
CA LEU A 261 -4.69 -18.24 -15.40
C LEU A 261 -5.60 -18.52 -16.59
N ARG A 262 -6.63 -17.69 -16.76
CA ARG A 262 -7.53 -17.70 -17.92
C ARG A 262 -7.15 -16.57 -18.87
N LEU A 263 -6.02 -16.73 -19.53
CA LEU A 263 -5.58 -15.76 -20.54
C LEU A 263 -6.44 -15.91 -21.80
N SER A 264 -6.97 -14.79 -22.32
CA SER A 264 -7.79 -14.80 -23.54
C SER A 264 -6.99 -15.36 -24.73
N PRO A 265 -7.58 -16.20 -25.59
CA PRO A 265 -6.95 -16.65 -26.83
C PRO A 265 -6.74 -15.51 -27.84
N GLU A 266 -7.41 -14.37 -27.66
CA GLU A 266 -7.23 -13.17 -28.48
C GLU A 266 -5.93 -12.42 -28.16
N LEU A 267 -5.28 -12.76 -27.04
CA LEU A 267 -4.04 -12.12 -26.62
C LEU A 267 -2.89 -12.56 -27.55
N PRO A 268 -2.16 -11.63 -28.21
CA PRO A 268 -1.03 -12.01 -29.06
C PRO A 268 0.05 -12.76 -28.28
N ALA A 269 0.75 -13.70 -28.93
CA ALA A 269 1.70 -14.59 -28.26
C ALA A 269 2.75 -13.85 -27.39
N ALA A 270 3.32 -12.76 -27.91
CA ALA A 270 4.28 -11.94 -27.15
C ALA A 270 3.66 -11.36 -25.86
N TRP A 271 2.41 -10.92 -25.92
CA TRP A 271 1.67 -10.42 -24.76
C TRP A 271 1.27 -11.53 -23.80
N GLN A 272 0.97 -12.73 -24.30
CA GLN A 272 0.66 -13.89 -23.47
C GLN A 272 1.84 -14.26 -22.57
N GLU A 273 3.06 -14.24 -23.11
CA GLU A 273 4.29 -14.48 -22.34
C GLU A 273 4.54 -13.37 -21.32
N ILE A 274 4.44 -12.09 -21.74
CA ILE A 274 4.63 -10.94 -20.84
C ILE A 274 3.65 -10.98 -19.67
N VAL A 275 2.36 -11.20 -19.95
CA VAL A 275 1.31 -11.25 -18.92
C VAL A 275 1.55 -12.44 -17.99
N ARG A 276 1.88 -13.62 -18.50
CA ARG A 276 2.18 -14.81 -17.69
C ARG A 276 3.36 -14.59 -16.75
N ASP A 277 4.40 -13.93 -17.21
CA ASP A 277 5.59 -13.62 -16.40
C ASP A 277 5.29 -12.56 -15.34
N CYS A 278 4.52 -11.53 -15.70
CA CYS A 278 4.03 -10.52 -14.75
C CYS A 278 3.17 -11.14 -13.66
N LEU A 279 2.35 -12.15 -14.00
CA LEU A 279 1.44 -12.82 -13.09
C LEU A 279 2.06 -14.06 -12.43
N ALA A 280 3.38 -14.12 -12.25
CA ALA A 280 3.95 -15.22 -11.46
C ALA A 280 3.37 -15.23 -10.03
N PRO A 281 3.02 -16.40 -9.47
CA PRO A 281 2.32 -16.53 -8.20
C PRO A 281 3.00 -15.85 -7.01
N THR A 282 4.33 -15.89 -6.96
CA THR A 282 5.12 -15.36 -5.85
C THR A 282 6.03 -14.23 -6.31
N HIS A 283 6.33 -13.29 -5.40
CA HIS A 283 7.32 -12.24 -5.65
C HIS A 283 8.66 -12.80 -6.19
N ALA A 284 9.18 -13.90 -5.60
CA ALA A 284 10.46 -14.48 -5.98
C ALA A 284 10.47 -15.02 -7.41
N GLU A 285 9.39 -15.70 -7.81
CA GLU A 285 9.21 -16.14 -9.19
C GLU A 285 9.06 -14.96 -10.14
N ARG A 286 8.29 -13.93 -9.75
CA ARG A 286 8.15 -12.71 -10.56
C ARG A 286 9.50 -12.05 -10.80
N LEU A 287 10.33 -11.93 -9.77
CA LEU A 287 11.67 -11.35 -9.88
C LEU A 287 12.62 -12.18 -10.75
N THR A 288 12.43 -13.50 -10.78
CA THR A 288 13.22 -14.39 -11.64
C THR A 288 12.87 -14.19 -13.12
N ARG A 289 11.59 -14.01 -13.44
CA ARG A 289 11.10 -13.81 -14.82
C ARG A 289 11.25 -12.36 -15.30
N ILE A 290 11.07 -11.40 -14.38
CA ILE A 290 11.15 -9.95 -14.60
C ILE A 290 12.01 -9.35 -13.47
N PRO A 291 13.34 -9.26 -13.68
CA PRO A 291 14.27 -8.78 -12.65
C PRO A 291 14.04 -7.32 -12.24
N ASP A 292 13.60 -6.48 -13.18
CA ASP A 292 13.25 -5.09 -12.94
C ASP A 292 12.27 -4.57 -14.02
N THR A 293 11.69 -3.40 -13.77
CA THR A 293 10.78 -2.73 -14.72
C THR A 293 11.47 -2.27 -16.00
N GLY A 294 12.79 -2.14 -16.02
CA GLY A 294 13.52 -1.87 -17.26
C GLY A 294 13.56 -3.09 -18.19
N ALA A 295 13.64 -4.31 -17.64
CA ALA A 295 13.52 -5.55 -18.38
C ALA A 295 12.09 -5.74 -18.92
N LEU A 296 11.08 -5.43 -18.10
CA LEU A 296 9.69 -5.42 -18.53
C LEU A 296 9.46 -4.41 -19.66
N LEU A 297 9.93 -3.17 -19.50
CA LEU A 297 9.75 -2.09 -20.48
C LEU A 297 10.29 -2.48 -21.86
N ARG A 298 11.47 -3.09 -21.95
CA ARG A 298 12.03 -3.54 -23.24
C ARG A 298 11.11 -4.55 -23.95
N ARG A 299 10.60 -5.54 -23.21
CA ARG A 299 9.69 -6.56 -23.77
C ARG A 299 8.37 -5.93 -24.22
N VAL A 300 7.85 -5.00 -23.43
CA VAL A 300 6.61 -4.27 -23.73
C VAL A 300 6.77 -3.38 -24.96
N GLU A 301 7.87 -2.63 -25.07
CA GLU A 301 8.16 -1.79 -26.25
C GLU A 301 8.26 -2.62 -27.53
N GLU A 302 8.95 -3.76 -27.45
CA GLU A 302 9.07 -4.71 -28.57
C GLU A 302 7.70 -5.29 -28.95
N ALA A 303 6.89 -5.73 -27.99
CA ALA A 303 5.55 -6.27 -28.24
C ALA A 303 4.55 -5.20 -28.72
N ALA A 304 4.74 -3.94 -28.36
CA ALA A 304 3.91 -2.82 -28.80
C ALA A 304 4.34 -2.23 -30.16
N GLY A 305 5.49 -2.63 -30.71
CA GLY A 305 6.08 -1.96 -31.87
C GLY A 305 6.44 -0.50 -31.59
N ALA A 306 6.66 -0.15 -30.31
CA ALA A 306 6.93 1.21 -29.88
C ALA A 306 8.42 1.55 -30.06
N SER A 307 8.71 2.84 -30.27
CA SER A 307 10.09 3.33 -30.21
C SER A 307 10.62 3.16 -28.79
N ARG A 308 11.91 2.78 -28.68
CA ARG A 308 12.56 2.62 -27.38
C ARG A 308 12.54 3.93 -26.60
N SER A 309 12.09 3.87 -25.35
CA SER A 309 12.11 5.00 -24.43
C SER A 309 13.54 5.48 -24.20
N ALA A 310 13.70 6.79 -24.01
CA ALA A 310 15.00 7.35 -23.69
C ALA A 310 15.52 6.71 -22.40
N ARG A 311 16.78 6.23 -22.41
CA ARG A 311 17.38 5.68 -21.19
C ARG A 311 17.37 6.77 -20.13
N LEU A 312 16.74 6.49 -19.00
CA LEU A 312 16.81 7.39 -17.85
C LEU A 312 18.29 7.62 -17.51
N PRO A 313 18.70 8.86 -17.20
CA PRO A 313 20.06 9.11 -16.77
C PRO A 313 20.34 8.18 -15.59
N ARG A 314 21.46 7.44 -15.68
CA ARG A 314 21.95 6.64 -14.55
C ARG A 314 22.19 7.63 -13.41
N LEU A 315 21.22 7.78 -12.51
CA LEU A 315 21.42 8.43 -11.24
C LEU A 315 22.48 7.56 -10.55
N ARG A 316 23.72 8.02 -10.60
CA ARG A 316 24.83 7.33 -9.92
C ARG A 316 24.35 7.14 -8.49
N PRO A 317 24.32 5.91 -7.94
CA PRO A 317 23.98 5.71 -6.55
C PRO A 317 24.89 6.66 -5.77
N ARG A 318 24.24 7.58 -5.07
CA ARG A 318 24.85 8.79 -4.53
C ARG A 318 26.09 8.31 -3.74
N ARG A 319 27.30 8.67 -4.22
CA ARG A 319 28.59 8.08 -3.77
C ARG A 319 28.92 8.38 -2.31
N TRP A 320 28.33 9.43 -1.74
CA TRP A 320 28.43 9.78 -0.32
C TRP A 320 28.02 8.65 0.64
N ARG A 321 27.08 7.74 0.30
CA ARG A 321 26.72 6.62 1.19
C ARG A 321 27.82 5.55 1.25
N ARG A 322 28.56 5.32 0.15
CA ARG A 322 29.75 4.45 0.15
C ARG A 322 30.95 5.15 0.79
N ALA A 323 31.13 6.46 0.60
CA ALA A 323 32.20 7.20 1.27
C ALA A 323 32.01 7.25 2.79
N VAL A 324 30.76 7.41 3.28
CA VAL A 324 30.43 7.34 4.71
C VAL A 324 30.58 5.92 5.26
N LEU A 325 30.19 4.88 4.50
CA LEU A 325 30.42 3.48 4.92
C LEU A 325 31.91 3.10 4.94
N VAL A 326 32.69 3.52 3.95
CA VAL A 326 34.14 3.27 3.92
C VAL A 326 34.83 4.07 5.03
N ALA A 327 34.46 5.34 5.24
CA ALA A 327 34.97 6.15 6.34
C ALA A 327 34.61 5.56 7.72
N ALA A 328 33.39 5.04 7.88
CA ALA A 328 32.94 4.37 9.11
C ALA A 328 33.68 3.05 9.33
N VAL A 329 33.92 2.25 8.28
CA VAL A 329 34.69 1.00 8.37
C VAL A 329 36.17 1.28 8.68
N THR A 330 36.77 2.34 8.10
CA THR A 330 38.14 2.74 8.45
C THR A 330 38.23 3.32 9.87
N ALA A 331 37.22 4.07 10.33
CA ALA A 331 37.17 4.59 11.70
C ALA A 331 36.97 3.46 12.72
N LEU A 332 36.17 2.44 12.39
CA LEU A 332 36.02 1.22 13.20
C LEU A 332 37.30 0.37 13.22
N ALA A 333 38.02 0.26 12.11
CA ALA A 333 39.30 -0.47 12.04
C ALA A 333 40.43 0.24 12.83
N LEU A 334 40.45 1.58 12.83
CA LEU A 334 41.39 2.37 13.62
C LEU A 334 40.99 2.44 15.10
N GLY A 335 39.69 2.40 15.42
CA GLY A 335 39.21 2.29 16.80
C GLY A 335 39.43 0.91 17.43
N ALA A 336 39.31 -0.16 16.63
CA ALA A 336 39.50 -1.54 17.09
C ALA A 336 40.97 -1.89 17.40
N THR A 337 41.94 -1.20 16.78
CA THR A 337 43.36 -1.40 17.08
C THR A 337 43.78 -0.72 18.40
N ALA A 338 43.10 0.34 18.82
CA ALA A 338 43.36 1.02 20.10
C ALA A 338 42.68 0.34 21.31
N THR A 339 41.61 -0.43 21.10
CA THR A 339 40.90 -1.17 22.17
C THR A 339 41.33 -2.63 22.32
N ALA A 340 42.05 -3.19 21.33
CA ALA A 340 42.55 -4.56 21.38
C ALA A 340 43.70 -4.80 22.39
N SER A 341 44.34 -3.74 22.90
CA SER A 341 45.44 -3.87 23.87
C SER A 341 45.01 -3.96 25.35
N THR A 342 43.72 -3.76 25.68
CA THR A 342 43.27 -3.70 27.09
C THR A 342 42.19 -4.72 27.48
N TYR A 343 41.69 -5.53 26.54
CA TYR A 343 40.59 -6.48 26.81
C TYR A 343 40.95 -7.97 26.68
N ALA A 344 42.23 -8.31 26.58
CA ALA A 344 42.68 -9.68 26.81
C ALA A 344 42.65 -9.94 28.32
N LEU A 345 41.48 -10.25 28.87
CA LEU A 345 41.21 -11.03 30.11
C LEU A 345 39.72 -10.83 30.50
N ARG A 346 38.82 -11.66 29.96
CA ARG A 346 37.66 -12.29 30.65
C ARG A 346 36.67 -12.89 29.63
N ASP A 347 36.60 -14.21 29.63
CA ASP A 347 35.44 -14.99 29.18
C ASP A 347 34.26 -14.75 30.13
N GLU A 348 33.09 -14.42 29.58
CA GLU A 348 31.94 -15.35 29.52
C GLU A 348 30.77 -14.71 28.73
N GLU A 349 30.19 -15.57 27.90
CA GLU A 349 28.99 -15.55 27.05
C GLU A 349 27.94 -14.43 27.25
N ARG A 350 27.59 -13.76 26.14
CA ARG A 350 26.33 -13.00 25.97
C ARG A 350 25.36 -13.78 25.09
N PRO A 351 24.07 -13.91 25.44
CA PRO A 351 23.09 -14.49 24.54
C PRO A 351 22.76 -13.54 23.39
N THR A 352 22.77 -14.14 22.21
CA THR A 352 22.43 -13.60 20.89
C THR A 352 20.95 -13.23 20.73
N ALA A 353 20.74 -12.23 19.87
CA ALA A 353 19.53 -11.84 19.14
C ALA A 353 18.30 -12.77 19.22
N SER A 354 17.16 -12.20 19.62
CA SER A 354 15.85 -12.85 19.65
C SER A 354 15.34 -13.22 18.25
N ALA A 355 15.07 -14.51 18.07
CA ALA A 355 14.34 -15.11 16.97
C ALA A 355 12.90 -14.53 16.80
N PRO A 356 12.24 -14.74 15.64
CA PRO A 356 10.83 -14.40 15.44
C PRO A 356 9.92 -15.15 16.44
N PRO A 357 8.74 -14.62 16.79
CA PRO A 357 7.95 -15.14 17.91
C PRO A 357 7.32 -16.49 17.61
N SER A 358 7.64 -17.51 18.41
CA SER A 358 6.90 -18.77 18.48
C SER A 358 5.90 -18.70 19.63
N CYS A 359 4.71 -19.30 19.46
CA CYS A 359 3.70 -19.46 20.51
C CYS A 359 4.16 -20.33 21.69
N GLU A 360 5.39 -20.83 21.69
CA GLU A 360 5.92 -21.77 22.68
C GLU A 360 6.19 -21.12 24.05
N LYS A 361 6.40 -19.80 24.12
CA LYS A 361 6.59 -19.05 25.36
C LYS A 361 5.94 -17.66 25.28
N PRO A 362 4.82 -17.41 25.98
CA PRO A 362 4.25 -16.07 26.08
C PRO A 362 5.30 -15.08 26.60
N ALA A 363 5.54 -14.00 25.85
CA ALA A 363 6.48 -12.94 26.19
C ALA A 363 5.87 -11.97 27.21
N VAL A 364 6.71 -11.37 28.05
CA VAL A 364 6.27 -10.39 29.06
C VAL A 364 6.36 -8.98 28.47
N TYR A 365 5.27 -8.22 28.51
CA TYR A 365 5.28 -6.80 28.18
C TYR A 365 5.17 -5.92 29.44
N LYS A 366 5.65 -4.68 29.34
CA LYS A 366 5.44 -3.61 30.31
C LYS A 366 4.89 -2.39 29.58
N ASP A 367 3.69 -1.98 29.93
CA ASP A 367 2.99 -0.83 29.33
C ASP A 367 2.64 0.20 30.41
N ALA A 368 2.75 1.49 30.09
CA ALA A 368 2.51 2.59 31.03
C ALA A 368 1.01 2.75 31.40
N LYS A 369 0.10 2.31 30.55
CA LYS A 369 -1.36 2.38 30.71
C LYS A 369 -1.96 1.06 31.24
N TYR A 370 -1.42 -0.09 30.83
CA TYR A 370 -1.99 -1.41 31.13
C TYR A 370 -1.16 -2.26 32.12
N GLY A 371 0.01 -1.78 32.57
CA GLY A 371 0.85 -2.46 33.55
C GLY A 371 1.71 -3.57 32.95
N ARG A 372 2.01 -4.61 33.74
CA ARG A 372 2.82 -5.77 33.31
C ARG A 372 1.90 -6.94 32.99
N GLY A 373 2.12 -7.60 31.85
CA GLY A 373 1.36 -8.80 31.46
C GLY A 373 2.10 -9.67 30.45
N TYR A 374 1.36 -10.61 29.86
CA TYR A 374 1.84 -11.59 28.90
C TYR A 374 1.20 -11.37 27.53
N THR A 375 1.96 -11.56 26.47
CA THR A 375 1.54 -11.44 25.07
C THR A 375 2.23 -12.53 24.24
N ALA A 376 1.68 -12.88 23.09
CA ALA A 376 2.33 -13.77 22.12
C ALA A 376 3.32 -13.03 21.19
N ASN A 377 3.91 -11.92 21.63
CA ASN A 377 4.82 -11.05 20.85
C ASN A 377 4.19 -10.41 19.59
N TRP A 378 2.86 -10.37 19.53
CA TRP A 378 2.12 -9.56 18.57
C TRP A 378 1.74 -8.24 19.24
N ASN A 379 2.68 -7.31 19.23
CA ASN A 379 2.56 -6.04 19.93
C ASN A 379 1.44 -5.20 19.29
N SER A 380 0.63 -4.53 20.13
CA SER A 380 -0.34 -3.45 19.82
C SER A 380 -1.82 -3.76 19.53
N THR A 381 -2.53 -4.46 20.42
CA THR A 381 -4.00 -4.49 20.33
C THR A 381 -4.65 -4.39 21.72
N TRP A 382 -5.31 -3.26 22.03
CA TRP A 382 -5.81 -2.98 23.39
C TRP A 382 -7.31 -2.77 23.54
N ASP A 383 -8.10 -2.70 22.46
CA ASP A 383 -9.54 -2.40 22.55
C ASP A 383 -10.31 -2.94 21.33
N PHE A 384 -10.44 -4.26 21.20
CA PHE A 384 -11.22 -4.91 20.13
C PHE A 384 -11.87 -6.19 20.65
N THR A 385 -13.07 -6.46 20.16
CA THR A 385 -13.84 -7.65 20.50
C THR A 385 -13.48 -8.76 19.52
N VAL A 386 -13.18 -9.96 20.03
CA VAL A 386 -13.01 -11.17 19.21
C VAL A 386 -14.10 -12.17 19.49
N LYS A 387 -14.71 -12.74 18.46
CA LYS A 387 -15.78 -13.75 18.60
C LYS A 387 -15.71 -14.86 17.56
N GLN A 388 -16.53 -15.88 17.76
CA GLN A 388 -16.62 -17.00 16.83
C GLN A 388 -16.93 -16.55 15.39
N GLY A 389 -16.20 -17.13 14.44
CA GLY A 389 -16.27 -16.78 13.01
C GLY A 389 -15.20 -15.79 12.54
N GLU A 390 -14.44 -15.19 13.46
CA GLU A 390 -13.32 -14.30 13.12
C GLU A 390 -12.01 -15.08 12.98
N ALA A 391 -11.04 -14.49 12.27
CA ALA A 391 -9.72 -15.07 12.06
C ALA A 391 -8.64 -13.97 12.03
N GLY A 392 -7.41 -14.31 12.40
CA GLY A 392 -6.27 -13.40 12.35
C GLY A 392 -5.31 -13.53 13.54
N SER A 393 -4.33 -12.62 13.59
CA SER A 393 -3.30 -12.58 14.64
C SER A 393 -3.87 -12.47 16.05
N GLN A 394 -5.00 -11.78 16.21
CA GLN A 394 -5.67 -11.61 17.49
C GLN A 394 -6.28 -12.92 17.99
N VAL A 395 -6.87 -13.71 17.10
CA VAL A 395 -7.38 -15.05 17.42
C VAL A 395 -6.22 -15.96 17.80
N ARG A 396 -5.10 -15.89 17.07
CA ARG A 396 -3.89 -16.64 17.44
C ARG A 396 -3.41 -16.24 18.84
N GLU A 397 -3.50 -14.95 19.21
CA GLU A 397 -3.09 -14.48 20.54
C GLU A 397 -3.96 -15.10 21.63
N VAL A 398 -5.28 -15.09 21.44
CA VAL A 398 -6.24 -15.76 22.34
C VAL A 398 -5.91 -17.24 22.46
N GLN A 399 -5.75 -17.94 21.34
CA GLN A 399 -5.41 -19.37 21.31
C GLN A 399 -4.09 -19.68 22.03
N CYS A 400 -3.07 -18.85 21.81
CA CYS A 400 -1.76 -18.97 22.44
C CYS A 400 -1.84 -18.73 23.97
N LEU A 401 -2.50 -17.67 24.41
CA LEU A 401 -2.64 -17.37 25.85
C LEU A 401 -3.48 -18.43 26.55
N LEU A 402 -4.61 -18.85 25.97
CA LEU A 402 -5.43 -19.92 26.51
C LEU A 402 -4.64 -21.21 26.67
N ARG A 403 -3.89 -21.62 25.63
CA ARG A 403 -3.13 -22.88 25.63
C ARG A 403 -1.93 -22.84 26.57
N TYR A 404 -1.08 -21.83 26.46
CA TYR A 404 0.25 -21.82 27.08
C TYR A 404 0.32 -21.02 28.37
N LEU A 405 -0.54 -20.02 28.57
CA LEU A 405 -0.59 -19.26 29.82
C LEU A 405 -1.62 -19.82 30.80
N HIS A 406 -2.79 -20.23 30.31
CA HIS A 406 -3.92 -20.67 31.14
C HIS A 406 -4.15 -22.20 31.14
N GLY A 407 -3.33 -22.95 30.38
CA GLY A 407 -3.37 -24.41 30.34
C GLY A 407 -4.65 -25.01 29.75
N ILE A 408 -5.37 -24.28 28.90
CA ILE A 408 -6.61 -24.72 28.24
C ILE A 408 -6.26 -25.28 26.86
N SER A 409 -5.86 -26.55 26.82
CA SER A 409 -5.45 -27.24 25.59
C SER A 409 -6.60 -27.55 24.62
N GLU A 410 -7.85 -27.53 25.11
CA GLU A 410 -9.05 -27.79 24.29
C GLU A 410 -9.33 -26.70 23.25
N VAL A 411 -8.59 -25.59 23.32
CA VAL A 411 -8.64 -24.50 22.33
C VAL A 411 -8.23 -24.94 20.92
N GLY A 412 -7.54 -26.09 20.80
CA GLY A 412 -7.08 -26.64 19.52
C GLY A 412 -5.69 -26.16 19.13
N GLU A 413 -5.36 -26.33 17.85
CA GLU A 413 -4.14 -25.80 17.23
C GLU A 413 -4.19 -24.26 17.15
N VAL A 414 -3.02 -23.61 17.22
CA VAL A 414 -2.93 -22.14 17.08
C VAL A 414 -2.93 -21.75 15.60
N ASP A 415 -4.08 -21.92 14.95
CA ASP A 415 -4.30 -21.70 13.52
C ASP A 415 -4.79 -20.29 13.17
N GLY A 416 -5.21 -19.51 14.17
CA GLY A 416 -5.76 -18.17 14.00
C GLY A 416 -7.19 -18.13 13.51
N ILE A 417 -7.95 -19.21 13.65
CA ILE A 417 -9.36 -19.31 13.27
C ILE A 417 -10.21 -19.50 14.53
N PHE A 418 -11.14 -18.58 14.78
CA PHE A 418 -11.98 -18.62 15.98
C PHE A 418 -13.16 -19.57 15.73
N GLY A 419 -12.86 -20.86 15.77
CA GLY A 419 -13.81 -21.94 15.58
C GLY A 419 -14.55 -22.33 16.87
N PRO A 420 -15.40 -23.38 16.80
CA PRO A 420 -16.14 -23.89 17.96
C PRO A 420 -15.26 -24.33 19.13
N LEU A 421 -14.03 -24.81 18.87
CA LEU A 421 -13.06 -25.18 19.90
C LEU A 421 -12.53 -23.96 20.65
N THR A 422 -12.15 -22.92 19.92
CA THR A 422 -11.71 -21.65 20.52
C THR A 422 -12.83 -20.99 21.31
N HIS A 423 -14.07 -20.99 20.80
CA HIS A 423 -15.23 -20.50 21.53
C HIS A 423 -15.43 -21.23 22.87
N LYS A 424 -15.43 -22.57 22.87
CA LYS A 424 -15.55 -23.35 24.11
C LYS A 424 -14.42 -23.06 25.09
N ALA A 425 -13.20 -22.87 24.60
CA ALA A 425 -12.05 -22.54 25.45
C ALA A 425 -12.17 -21.14 26.08
N VAL A 426 -12.70 -20.16 25.34
CA VAL A 426 -12.98 -18.81 25.87
C VAL A 426 -14.09 -18.84 26.93
N VAL A 427 -15.20 -19.52 26.65
CA VAL A 427 -16.29 -19.71 27.63
C VAL A 427 -15.75 -20.31 28.94
N ARG A 428 -14.97 -21.39 28.82
CA ARG A 428 -14.36 -22.05 29.99
C ARG A 428 -13.41 -21.14 30.76
N PHE A 429 -12.64 -20.31 30.04
CA PHE A 429 -11.77 -19.33 30.67
C PHE A 429 -12.59 -18.28 31.44
N GLN A 430 -13.63 -17.71 30.81
CA GLN A 430 -14.52 -16.73 31.43
C GLN A 430 -15.18 -17.27 32.70
N GLU A 431 -15.71 -18.51 32.66
CA GLU A 431 -16.25 -19.20 33.83
C GLU A 431 -15.21 -19.32 34.96
N ARG A 432 -13.96 -19.67 34.61
CA ARG A 432 -12.87 -19.84 35.58
C ARG A 432 -12.54 -18.53 36.31
N VAL A 433 -12.56 -17.41 35.60
CA VAL A 433 -12.21 -16.09 36.15
C VAL A 433 -13.41 -15.28 36.63
N GLY A 434 -14.61 -15.85 36.63
CA GLY A 434 -15.84 -15.19 37.11
C GLY A 434 -16.37 -14.07 36.22
N LEU A 435 -16.09 -14.12 34.91
CA LEU A 435 -16.64 -13.22 33.90
C LEU A 435 -17.93 -13.81 33.29
N GLU A 436 -18.70 -12.97 32.59
CA GLU A 436 -19.82 -13.44 31.77
C GLU A 436 -19.32 -14.40 30.69
N ALA A 437 -19.87 -15.61 30.65
CA ALA A 437 -19.37 -16.73 29.83
C ALA A 437 -20.06 -16.78 28.45
N ASP A 438 -19.94 -15.70 27.68
CA ASP A 438 -20.57 -15.52 26.37
C ASP A 438 -19.71 -16.01 25.19
N GLY A 439 -18.47 -16.44 25.45
CA GLY A 439 -17.52 -16.89 24.42
C GLY A 439 -16.93 -15.75 23.60
N VAL A 440 -17.11 -14.51 24.03
CA VAL A 440 -16.63 -13.29 23.37
C VAL A 440 -15.46 -12.69 24.14
N VAL A 441 -14.36 -12.44 23.43
CA VAL A 441 -13.16 -11.83 24.01
C VAL A 441 -13.22 -10.32 23.86
N GLU A 442 -13.86 -9.66 24.83
CA GLU A 442 -13.93 -8.21 24.96
C GLU A 442 -12.85 -7.65 25.91
N THR A 443 -12.85 -6.34 26.17
CA THR A 443 -11.81 -5.65 26.97
C THR A 443 -11.57 -6.28 28.34
N ARG A 444 -12.62 -6.77 29.02
CA ARG A 444 -12.51 -7.46 30.31
C ARG A 444 -11.84 -8.82 30.17
N THR A 445 -12.27 -9.63 29.20
CA THR A 445 -11.68 -10.95 28.89
C THR A 445 -10.22 -10.81 28.47
N TRP A 446 -9.88 -9.82 27.64
CA TRP A 446 -8.49 -9.51 27.25
C TRP A 446 -7.60 -9.16 28.44
N SER A 447 -8.11 -8.32 29.34
CA SER A 447 -7.38 -7.92 30.54
C SER A 447 -7.08 -9.12 31.44
N ALA A 448 -8.02 -10.06 31.56
CA ALA A 448 -7.85 -11.30 32.30
C ALA A 448 -6.87 -12.27 31.60
N LEU A 449 -7.00 -12.46 30.28
CA LEU A 449 -6.15 -13.37 29.49
C LEU A 449 -4.66 -13.03 29.56
N ARG A 450 -4.31 -11.75 29.73
CA ARG A 450 -2.92 -11.27 29.71
C ARG A 450 -2.25 -11.22 31.08
N LYS A 451 -2.95 -11.54 32.17
CA LYS A 451 -2.34 -11.62 33.51
C LYS A 451 -1.94 -13.06 33.80
N ALA A 452 -0.69 -13.29 34.25
CA ALA A 452 -0.38 -14.56 34.91
C ALA A 452 -0.76 -14.45 36.38
N GLY A 453 -1.71 -15.28 36.80
CA GLY A 453 -1.96 -15.52 38.22
C GLY A 453 -2.75 -14.45 38.97
N GLU A 454 -3.81 -13.90 38.37
CA GLU A 454 -5.03 -13.62 39.16
C GLU A 454 -6.12 -14.58 38.69
N VAL A 455 -5.95 -15.85 39.10
CA VAL A 455 -6.90 -16.95 39.34
C VAL A 455 -6.15 -18.27 39.19
#